data_AF-A0A358Q2I5-F1
#
_entry.id   AF-A0A358Q2I5-F1
#
_cell.length_a   1.000
_cell.length_b   1.000
_cell.length_c   1.000
_cell.angle_alpha   90.00
_cell.angle_beta   90.00
_cell.angle_gamma   90.00
#
_symmetry.space_group_name_H-M   'P 1'
#
loop_
_entity.id
_entity.type
_entity.pdbx_description
1 polymer ?
#
loop_
_entity_poly.entity_id
_entity_poly.type
_entity_poly.pdbx_seq_one_letter_code
_entity_poly.pdbx_strand_id
1 'polypeptide(L)' 'MIQILDVVKCAHCGKKRPPKDMKIGTVCTLIRKWIEKKQRYQNFAAKQKNWYCRDGCHPDDRYDDDDLKGGGS' A
#
# COMPACT_ATOMS: atom_id res chain seq x y z
N MET A 1 -25.82 21.71 -9.17
CA MET A 1 -24.38 21.35 -9.15
C MET A 1 -24.13 20.50 -7.92
N ILE A 2 -24.03 19.17 -8.09
CA ILE A 2 -23.66 18.28 -6.97
C ILE A 2 -22.14 18.36 -6.88
N GLN A 3 -21.63 19.16 -5.93
CA GLN A 3 -20.23 19.09 -5.54
C GLN A 3 -20.04 17.72 -4.88
N ILE A 4 -19.57 16.75 -5.67
CA ILE A 4 -19.05 15.50 -5.15
C ILE A 4 -17.83 15.91 -4.34
N LEU A 5 -18.00 16.11 -3.03
CA LEU A 5 -16.88 16.19 -2.10
C LEU A 5 -16.14 14.87 -2.26
N ASP A 6 -15.03 14.89 -3.00
CA ASP A 6 -14.20 13.74 -3.33
C ASP A 6 -13.50 13.25 -2.06
N VAL A 7 -14.29 12.68 -1.14
CA VAL A 7 -13.82 12.19 0.14
C VAL A 7 -13.23 10.82 -0.10
N VAL A 8 -11.92 10.72 0.12
CA VAL A 8 -11.20 9.45 0.02
C VAL A 8 -11.28 8.72 1.36
N LYS A 9 -11.29 7.38 1.31
CA LYS A 9 -11.34 6.52 2.50
C LYS A 9 -9.93 6.16 2.94
N CYS A 10 -9.60 6.37 4.22
CA CYS A 10 -8.35 5.89 4.79
C CYS A 10 -8.31 4.37 4.82
N ALA A 11 -7.26 3.75 4.29
CA ALA A 11 -7.08 2.30 4.26
C ALA A 11 -6.79 1.69 5.65
N HIS A 12 -6.28 2.47 6.60
CA HIS A 12 -6.02 2.01 7.97
C HIS A 12 -7.24 2.15 8.89
N CYS A 13 -7.75 3.36 9.09
CA CYS A 13 -8.85 3.61 10.04
C CYS A 13 -10.25 3.64 9.40
N GLY A 14 -10.35 3.55 8.07
CA GLY A 14 -11.63 3.52 7.35
C GLY A 14 -12.39 4.85 7.29
N LYS A 15 -11.91 5.91 7.93
CA LYS A 15 -12.55 7.25 7.93
C LYS A 15 -12.49 7.89 6.55
N LYS A 16 -13.58 8.54 6.14
CA LYS A 16 -13.65 9.33 4.90
C LYS A 16 -13.27 10.78 5.19
N ARG A 17 -12.29 11.32 4.50
CA ARG A 17 -11.81 12.71 4.66
C ARG A 17 -11.48 13.30 3.29
N PRO A 18 -11.48 14.63 3.14
CA PRO A 18 -11.03 15.24 1.90
C PRO A 18 -9.53 14.96 1.66
N PRO A 19 -9.06 14.97 0.40
CA PRO A 19 -7.70 14.58 0.06
C PRO A 19 -6.63 15.46 0.72
N LYS A 20 -6.96 16.72 1.04
CA LYS A 20 -6.09 17.66 1.76
C LYS A 20 -5.65 17.18 3.15
N ASP A 21 -6.48 16.38 3.82
CA ASP A 21 -6.24 15.85 5.17
C ASP A 21 -5.68 14.41 5.12
N MET A 22 -5.33 13.94 3.92
CA MET A 22 -4.88 12.59 3.64
C MET A 22 -3.50 12.63 2.97
N LYS A 23 -2.81 11.50 3.04
CA LYS A 23 -1.50 11.27 2.41
C LYS A 23 -1.51 9.90 1.75
N ILE A 24 -0.90 9.80 0.57
CA ILE A 24 -0.72 8.51 -0.10
C ILE A 24 0.46 7.79 0.57
N GLY A 25 0.23 6.56 0.99
CA GLY A 25 1.26 5.66 1.53
C GLY A 25 1.38 4.41 0.67
N THR A 26 2.57 3.84 0.62
CA THR A 26 2.81 2.58 -0.08
C THR A 26 2.87 1.46 0.95
N VAL A 27 2.11 0.39 0.72
CA VAL A 27 2.19 -0.82 1.53
C VAL A 27 2.70 -1.96 0.66
N CYS A 28 3.76 -2.59 1.13
CA CYS A 28 4.27 -3.83 0.57
C CYS A 28 3.51 -5.00 1.17
N THR A 29 2.87 -5.81 0.33
CA THR A 29 2.23 -7.06 0.75
C THR A 29 2.91 -8.23 0.05
N LEU A 30 3.14 -9.32 0.78
CA LEU A 30 3.63 -10.55 0.20
C LEU A 30 2.42 -11.37 -0.29
N ILE A 31 2.26 -11.42 -1.60
CA ILE A 31 1.21 -12.21 -2.24
C ILE A 31 1.80 -13.56 -2.61
N ARG A 32 1.22 -14.63 -2.08
CA ARG A 32 1.59 -15.99 -2.46
C ARG A 32 0.83 -16.36 -3.74
N LYS A 33 1.53 -16.46 -4.86
CA LYS A 33 0.94 -16.83 -6.16
C LYS A 33 1.44 -18.21 -6.59
N TRP A 34 0.52 -19.05 -7.02
CA TRP A 34 0.89 -20.32 -7.69
C TRP A 34 1.45 -20.01 -9.06
N ILE A 35 2.65 -20.51 -9.35
CA ILE A 35 3.28 -20.36 -10.67
C ILE A 35 3.20 -21.72 -11.36
N GLU A 36 2.21 -21.85 -12.23
CA GLU A 36 1.88 -23.09 -12.94
C GLU A 36 3.10 -23.68 -13.67
N LYS A 37 3.87 -22.84 -14.37
CA LYS A 37 5.12 -23.24 -15.07
C LYS A 37 6.18 -23.89 -14.16
N LYS A 38 6.16 -23.58 -12.86
CA LYS A 38 7.14 -24.10 -11.88
C LYS A 38 6.50 -25.06 -10.87
N GLN A 39 5.20 -25.35 -11.01
CA GLN A 39 4.39 -26.16 -10.09
C GLN A 39 4.68 -25.87 -8.61
N ARG A 40 4.87 -24.59 -8.26
CA ARG A 40 5.18 -24.18 -6.89
C ARG A 40 4.58 -22.82 -6.57
N TYR A 41 4.32 -22.60 -5.29
CA TYR A 41 4.02 -21.26 -4.78
C TYR A 41 5.29 -20.42 -4.74
N GLN A 42 5.21 -19.19 -5.24
CA GLN A 42 6.23 -18.17 -5.01
C GLN A 42 5.60 -16.96 -4.33
N ASN A 43 6.35 -16.37 -3.41
CA ASN A 43 5.98 -15.11 -2.76
C ASN A 43 6.41 -13.96 -3.68
N PHE A 44 5.48 -13.06 -3.96
CA PHE A 44 5.72 -11.85 -4.73
C PHE A 44 5.46 -10.64 -3.84
N ALA A 45 6.42 -9.72 -3.78
CA ALA A 45 6.17 -8.43 -3.17
C ALA A 45 5.28 -7.59 -4.10
N ALA A 46 4.09 -7.24 -3.63
CA ALA A 46 3.18 -6.34 -4.31
C ALA A 46 3.13 -5.02 -3.55
N LYS A 47 3.55 -3.94 -4.21
CA LYS A 47 3.45 -2.57 -3.69
C LYS A 47 2.08 -2.01 -4.05
N GLN A 48 1.29 -1.63 -3.06
CA GLN A 48 -0.01 -1.00 -3.25
C GLN A 48 -0.01 0.41 -2.66
N LYS A 49 -0.41 1.39 -3.47
CA LYS A 49 -0.57 2.78 -3.03
C LYS A 49 -1.99 3.00 -2.53
N ASN A 50 -2.12 3.43 -1.28
CA ASN A 50 -3.40 3.66 -0.63
C ASN A 50 -3.44 5.03 0.05
N TRP A 51 -4.64 5.55 0.28
CA TRP A 51 -4.83 6.80 1.03
C TRP A 51 -4.87 6.53 2.53
N TYR A 52 -4.17 7.36 3.30
CA TYR A 52 -4.13 7.30 4.76
C TYR A 52 -4.34 8.68 5.37
N CYS A 53 -4.86 8.74 6.60
CA CYS A 53 -4.93 10.01 7.31
C CYS A 53 -3.51 10.53 7.58
N ARG A 54 -3.29 11.82 7.33
CA ARG A 54 -2.00 12.49 7.60
C ARG A 54 -1.60 12.40 9.08
N ASP A 55 -2.58 12.40 9.97
CA ASP A 55 -2.40 12.42 11.43
C ASP A 55 -2.33 10.99 12.00
N GLY A 56 -1.22 10.30 11.78
CA GLY A 56 -0.86 9.04 12.47
C GLY A 56 -1.44 7.72 11.92
N CYS A 57 -2.23 7.74 10.84
CA CYS A 57 -2.69 6.51 10.16
C CYS A 57 -1.82 6.14 8.95
N HIS A 58 -0.99 7.06 8.48
CA HIS A 58 -0.06 6.81 7.38
C HIS A 58 0.99 5.82 7.89
N PRO A 59 1.16 4.66 7.22
CA PRO A 59 2.31 3.82 7.51
C PRO A 59 3.52 4.64 7.10
N ASP A 60 4.23 5.20 8.09
CA ASP A 60 5.58 5.70 7.90
C ASP A 60 6.29 4.65 7.04
N ASP A 61 6.73 5.04 5.84
CA ASP A 61 7.17 4.17 4.74
C ASP A 61 8.36 3.33 5.24
N ARG A 62 8.07 2.27 6.00
CA ARG A 62 9.06 1.45 6.75
C ARG A 62 9.72 0.41 5.86
N TYR A 63 9.58 0.54 4.56
CA TYR A 63 10.27 -0.29 3.59
C TYR A 63 11.07 0.63 2.68
N ASP A 64 12.31 0.87 3.10
CA ASP A 64 13.36 1.32 2.21
C ASP A 64 13.38 0.38 1.00
N ASP A 65 13.45 0.95 -0.20
CA ASP A 65 13.46 0.22 -1.48
C ASP A 65 14.65 -0.76 -1.58
N ASP A 66 15.60 -0.68 -0.64
CA ASP A 66 16.84 -1.46 -0.55
C ASP A 66 16.64 -2.94 -0.15
N ASP A 67 15.56 -3.31 0.56
CA ASP A 67 15.36 -4.71 1.00
C ASP A 67 14.92 -5.66 -0.15
N LEU A 68 14.55 -5.10 -1.32
CA LEU A 68 14.23 -5.89 -2.51
C LEU A 68 15.45 -6.16 -3.40
N LYS A 69 16.62 -5.57 -3.09
CA LYS A 69 17.85 -5.80 -3.85
C LYS A 69 18.68 -6.90 -3.21
N GLY A 70 18.22 -8.14 -3.37
CA GLY A 70 19.05 -9.33 -3.44
C GLY A 70 20.01 -9.59 -2.27
N GLY A 71 19.73 -10.66 -1.52
CA GLY A 71 20.80 -11.46 -0.93
C GLY A 71 21.86 -11.76 -1.99
N GLY A 72 22.95 -11.01 -1.94
CA GLY A 72 24.22 -11.30 -2.58
C GLY A 72 25.16 -11.73 -1.48
N SER A 73 25.33 -13.04 -1.39
CA SER A 73 26.44 -13.69 -0.69
C SER A 73 27.80 -13.14 -1.13
#